data_AF-A0A235I4Y7-F1
#
_entry.id   AF-A0A235I4Y7-F1
#
_cell.length_a   1.000
_cell.length_b   1.000
_cell.length_c   1.000
_cell.angle_alpha   90.00
_cell.angle_beta   90.00
_cell.angle_gamma   90.00
#
_symmetry.space_group_name_H-M   'P 1'
#
loop_
_entity.id
_entity.type
_entity.pdbx_description
1 polymer ?
#
loop_
_entity_poly.entity_id
_entity_poly.type
_entity_poly.pdbx_seq_one_letter_code
_entity_poly.pdbx_strand_id
1 'polypeptide(L)'
;MTIFTNFLRSLLLTIIFSFVVPMFLIGGGFLFLSLIGNIPGLQDLTEAIATEIMDFLATFGSGTPLRGLFVISLTFSFVGALFDMFVYYRYQILRIDP
;
A
#
# COMPACT_ATOMS: atom_id res chain seq x y z
N MET A 1 -8.85 30.19 -3.71
CA MET A 1 -9.38 29.27 -2.68
C MET A 1 -9.69 27.87 -3.23
N THR A 2 -10.35 27.74 -4.39
CA THR A 2 -10.73 26.42 -4.95
C THR A 2 -9.56 25.50 -5.35
N ILE A 3 -8.49 26.04 -5.94
CA ILE A 3 -7.34 25.24 -6.41
C ILE A 3 -6.61 24.54 -5.25
N PHE A 4 -6.35 25.27 -4.16
CA PHE A 4 -5.69 24.72 -2.98
C PHE A 4 -6.53 23.66 -2.27
N THR A 5 -7.85 23.88 -2.14
CA THR A 5 -8.77 22.89 -1.59
C THR A 5 -8.84 21.63 -2.44
N ASN A 6 -8.83 21.76 -3.78
CA ASN A 6 -8.79 20.62 -4.69
C ASN A 6 -7.47 19.84 -4.58
N PHE A 7 -6.34 20.53 -4.44
CA PHE A 7 -5.05 19.89 -4.18
C PHE A 7 -5.06 19.10 -2.87
N LEU A 8 -5.49 19.71 -1.76
CA LEU A 8 -5.59 19.01 -0.48
C LEU A 8 -6.51 17.78 -0.56
N ARG A 9 -7.62 17.89 -1.29
CA ARG A 9 -8.52 16.76 -1.53
C ARG A 9 -7.82 15.64 -2.31
N SER A 10 -7.10 15.97 -3.39
CA SER A 10 -6.32 15.00 -4.17
C SER A 10 -5.29 14.31 -3.30
N LEU A 11 -4.49 15.10 -2.58
CA LEU A 11 -3.42 14.61 -1.72
C LEU A 11 -3.93 13.66 -0.64
N LEU A 12 -5.03 14.01 0.04
CA LEU A 12 -5.66 13.16 1.05
C LEU A 12 -6.16 11.84 0.46
N LEU A 13 -6.83 11.90 -0.70
CA LEU A 13 -7.29 10.68 -1.39
C LEU A 13 -6.11 9.80 -1.79
N THR A 14 -5.05 10.38 -2.36
CA THR A 14 -3.84 9.65 -2.75
C THR A 14 -3.19 8.98 -1.54
N ILE A 15 -3.03 9.69 -0.41
CA ILE A 15 -2.51 9.11 0.84
C ILE A 15 -3.36 7.91 1.28
N ILE A 16 -4.69 8.08 1.34
CA ILE A 16 -5.59 7.02 1.80
C ILE A 16 -5.54 5.81 0.86
N PHE A 17 -5.65 6.02 -0.45
CA PHE A 17 -5.63 4.91 -1.40
C PHE A 17 -4.27 4.20 -1.43
N SER A 18 -3.17 4.95 -1.44
CA SER A 18 -1.82 4.37 -1.40
C SER A 18 -1.54 3.62 -0.09
N PHE A 19 -2.13 4.03 1.03
CA PHE A 19 -2.09 3.27 2.29
C PHE A 19 -2.83 1.95 2.21
N VAL A 20 -4.02 1.99 1.62
CA VAL A 20 -4.98 0.88 1.63
C VAL A 20 -4.64 -0.21 0.61
N VAL A 21 -4.00 0.13 -0.51
CA VAL A 21 -3.55 -0.83 -1.54
C VAL A 21 -2.71 -1.99 -0.97
N PRO A 22 -1.60 -1.77 -0.23
CA PRO A 22 -0.82 -2.86 0.33
C PRO A 22 -1.60 -3.69 1.36
N MET A 23 -2.52 -3.09 2.12
CA MET A 23 -3.42 -3.83 3.01
C MET A 23 -4.33 -4.79 2.26
N PHE A 24 -4.95 -4.34 1.16
CA PHE A 24 -5.77 -5.20 0.32
C PHE A 24 -4.95 -6.26 -0.39
N LEU A 25 -3.74 -5.95 -0.85
CA LEU A 25 -2.88 -6.92 -1.51
C LEU A 25 -2.52 -8.07 -0.56
N ILE A 26 -2.09 -7.74 0.66
CA ILE A 26 -1.68 -8.73 1.66
C ILE A 26 -2.91 -9.49 2.19
N GLY A 27 -3.96 -8.78 2.60
CA GLY A 27 -5.19 -9.39 3.10
C GLY A 27 -5.89 -10.26 2.04
N GLY A 28 -5.96 -9.78 0.80
CA GLY A 28 -6.47 -10.53 -0.34
C GLY A 28 -5.61 -11.74 -0.68
N GLY A 29 -4.28 -11.61 -0.57
CA GLY A 29 -3.34 -12.72 -0.69
C GLY A 29 -3.62 -13.82 0.33
N PHE A 30 -3.76 -13.49 1.62
CA PHE A 30 -4.13 -14.46 2.65
C PHE A 30 -5.50 -15.11 2.40
N LEU A 31 -6.49 -14.32 1.98
CA LEU A 31 -7.81 -14.85 1.65
C LEU A 31 -7.73 -15.84 0.49
N PHE A 32 -6.98 -15.51 -0.55
CA PHE A 32 -6.78 -16.40 -1.70
C PHE A 32 -6.03 -17.68 -1.33
N LEU A 33 -4.98 -17.57 -0.51
CA LEU A 33 -4.26 -18.74 0.02
C LEU A 33 -5.18 -19.62 0.86
N SER A 34 -6.03 -19.03 1.69
CA SER A 34 -7.02 -19.78 2.47
C SER A 34 -8.01 -20.53 1.57
N LEU A 35 -8.48 -19.91 0.49
CA LEU A 35 -9.35 -20.57 -0.48
C LEU A 35 -8.66 -21.77 -1.14
N ILE A 36 -7.41 -21.60 -1.58
CA ILE A 36 -6.62 -22.67 -2.20
C ILE A 36 -6.29 -23.79 -1.21
N GLY A 37 -6.02 -23.47 0.05
CA GLY A 37 -5.67 -24.43 1.10
C GLY A 37 -6.78 -25.43 1.43
N ASN A 38 -8.03 -25.15 1.02
CA ASN A 38 -9.12 -26.12 1.12
C ASN A 38 -9.00 -27.28 0.11
N ILE A 39 -8.12 -27.17 -0.88
CA ILE A 39 -7.86 -28.23 -1.86
C ILE A 39 -6.90 -29.26 -1.23
N PRO A 40 -7.30 -30.54 -1.13
CA PRO A 40 -6.44 -31.59 -0.59
C PRO A 40 -5.14 -31.70 -1.40
N GLY A 41 -4.00 -31.76 -0.71
CA GLY A 41 -2.67 -31.84 -1.32
C GLY A 41 -1.97 -30.49 -1.58
N LEU A 42 -2.65 -29.35 -1.41
CA LEU A 42 -2.05 -28.01 -1.54
C LEU A 42 -1.83 -27.28 -0.21
N GLN A 43 -2.22 -27.89 0.91
CA GLN A 43 -2.19 -27.30 2.25
C GLN A 43 -0.79 -26.85 2.65
N ASP A 44 0.18 -27.77 2.59
CA ASP A 44 1.58 -27.50 2.93
C ASP A 44 2.16 -26.33 2.11
N LEU A 45 1.80 -26.25 0.82
CA LEU A 45 2.24 -25.17 -0.05
C LEU A 45 1.63 -23.83 0.37
N THR A 46 0.32 -23.80 0.67
CA THR A 46 -0.35 -22.56 1.10
C THR A 46 0.14 -22.09 2.46
N GLU A 47 0.45 -22.99 3.38
CA GLU A 47 1.03 -22.67 4.69
C GLU A 47 2.46 -22.13 4.57
N ALA A 48 3.29 -22.73 3.70
CA ALA A 48 4.64 -22.24 3.43
C ALA A 48 4.62 -20.81 2.88
N ILE A 49 3.76 -20.53 1.89
CA ILE A 49 3.63 -19.18 1.32
C ILE A 49 3.11 -18.19 2.37
N ALA A 50 2.12 -18.57 3.17
CA ALA A 50 1.59 -17.72 4.24
C ALA A 50 2.67 -17.38 5.28
N THR A 51 3.52 -18.35 5.62
CA THR A 51 4.64 -18.18 6.55
C THR A 51 5.68 -17.19 5.99
N GLU A 52 6.08 -17.35 4.73
CA GLU A 52 7.00 -16.41 4.05
C GLU A 52 6.46 -14.97 4.02
N ILE A 53 5.16 -14.79 3.77
CA ILE A 53 4.53 -13.46 3.83
C ILE A 53 4.61 -12.89 5.25
N MET A 54 4.34 -13.70 6.28
CA MET A 54 4.41 -13.28 7.67
C MET A 54 5.84 -12.90 8.08
N ASP A 55 6.85 -13.67 7.67
CA ASP A 55 8.26 -13.42 7.96
C ASP A 55 8.79 -12.18 7.24
N PHE A 56 8.39 -11.98 5.99
CA PHE A 56 8.64 -10.74 5.26
C PHE A 56 8.10 -9.54 6.03
N LEU A 57 6.84 -9.59 6.48
CA LEU A 57 6.26 -8.51 7.29
C LEU A 57 6.96 -8.35 8.64
N ALA A 58 7.31 -9.43 9.32
CA ALA A 58 8.03 -9.38 10.58
C ALA A 58 9.38 -8.66 10.42
N THR A 59 10.06 -8.84 9.29
CA THR A 59 11.34 -8.17 8.97
C THR A 59 11.20 -6.65 9.02
N PHE A 60 10.14 -6.08 8.45
CA PHE A 60 9.86 -4.64 8.51
C PHE A 60 9.22 -4.19 9.85
N GLY A 61 8.59 -5.12 10.56
CA GLY A 61 7.85 -4.86 11.80
C GLY A 61 8.63 -5.03 13.11
N SER A 62 9.94 -5.30 13.03
CA SER A 62 10.77 -5.72 14.19
C SER A 62 10.20 -6.95 14.90
N GLY A 63 9.89 -8.00 14.14
CA GLY A 63 9.34 -9.26 14.64
C GLY A 63 7.81 -9.30 14.76
N THR A 64 7.11 -8.18 14.53
CA THR A 64 5.63 -8.15 14.53
C THR A 64 5.09 -7.92 13.12
N PRO A 65 4.51 -8.94 12.45
CA PRO A 65 4.01 -8.82 11.08
C PRO A 65 3.03 -7.66 10.86
N LEU A 66 2.09 -7.45 11.79
CA LEU A 66 1.14 -6.33 11.71
C LEU A 66 1.85 -4.97 11.67
N ARG A 67 2.92 -4.79 12.44
CA ARG A 67 3.71 -3.55 12.41
C ARG A 67 4.40 -3.38 11.07
N GLY A 68 4.91 -4.45 10.47
CA GLY A 68 5.49 -4.42 9.13
C GLY A 68 4.47 -4.01 8.06
N LEU A 69 3.24 -4.53 8.15
CA LEU A 69 2.15 -4.13 7.27
C LEU A 69 1.88 -2.62 7.35
N PHE A 70 1.83 -2.06 8.57
CA PHE A 70 1.69 -0.61 8.75
C PHE A 70 2.88 0.17 8.20
N VAL A 71 4.11 -0.28 8.43
CA VAL A 71 5.32 0.38 7.91
C VAL A 71 5.32 0.43 6.38
N ILE A 72 5.01 -0.68 5.71
CA ILE A 72 4.90 -0.74 4.26
C ILE A 72 3.79 0.19 3.77
N SER A 73 2.61 0.13 4.39
CA SER A 73 1.45 0.97 4.02
C SER A 73 1.75 2.46 4.15
N LEU A 74 2.42 2.86 5.23
CA LEU A 74 2.88 4.24 5.42
C LEU A 74 3.92 4.65 4.38
N THR A 75 4.84 3.75 4.03
CA THR A 75 5.86 4.01 3.00
C THR A 75 5.21 4.26 1.63
N PHE A 76 4.25 3.42 1.24
CA PHE A 76 3.49 3.61 0.00
C PHE A 76 2.72 4.93 0.01
N SER A 77 2.09 5.28 1.13
CA SER A 77 1.36 6.54 1.31
C SER A 77 2.26 7.76 1.15
N PHE A 78 3.44 7.70 1.77
CA PHE A 78 4.42 8.77 1.71
C PHE A 78 4.91 9.00 0.28
N VAL A 79 5.28 7.92 -0.41
CA VAL A 79 5.71 8.00 -1.81
C VAL A 79 4.58 8.48 -2.72
N GLY A 80 3.35 8.00 -2.51
CA GLY A 80 2.16 8.46 -3.24
C GLY A 80 1.90 9.97 -3.06
N ALA A 81 2.01 10.46 -1.83
CA ALA A 81 1.89 11.89 -1.52
C ALA A 81 2.97 12.74 -2.22
N LEU A 82 4.21 12.26 -2.23
CA LEU A 82 5.31 12.93 -2.93
C LEU A 82 5.07 13.01 -4.44
N PHE A 83 4.57 11.93 -5.05
CA PHE A 83 4.23 11.92 -6.46
C PHE A 83 3.08 12.88 -6.80
N ASP A 84 1.99 12.89 -6.01
CA ASP A 84 0.87 13.82 -6.21
C ASP A 84 1.32 15.28 -6.08
N MET A 85 2.16 15.57 -5.09
CA MET A 85 2.74 16.90 -4.90
C MET A 85 3.65 17.32 -6.07
N PHE A 86 4.48 16.40 -6.57
CA PHE A 86 5.34 16.64 -7.73
C PHE A 86 4.53 16.95 -9.00
N VAL A 87 3.49 16.15 -9.28
CA VAL A 87 2.61 16.35 -10.43
C VAL A 87 1.90 17.70 -10.34
N TYR A 88 1.37 18.04 -9.15
CA TYR A 88 0.75 19.34 -8.92
C TYR A 88 1.73 20.50 -9.16
N TYR A 89 2.94 20.40 -8.63
CA TYR A 89 3.96 21.45 -8.80
C TYR A 89 4.36 21.63 -10.27
N ARG A 90 4.56 20.52 -11.00
CA ARG A 90 4.85 20.55 -12.44
C ARG A 90 3.72 21.20 -13.25
N TYR A 91 2.47 20.88 -12.92
CA TYR A 91 1.30 21.49 -13.55
C TYR A 91 1.26 23.01 -13.33
N GLN A 92 1.60 23.48 -12.13
CA GLN A 92 1.65 24.92 -11.85
C GLN A 92 2.77 25.63 -12.61
N ILE A 93 3.97 25.04 -12.72
CA ILE A 93 5.07 25.63 -13.51
C ILE A 93 4.66 25.79 -14.98
N LEU A 94 4.15 24.73 -15.61
CA LEU A 94 3.74 24.74 -17.02
C LEU A 94 2.59 25.72 -17.31
N ARG A 95 1.78 26.01 -16.30
CA ARG A 95 0.72 27.02 -16.41
C ARG A 95 1.27 28.45 -16.35
N ILE A 96 2.38 28.68 -15.64
CA ILE A 96 2.97 30.00 -15.42
C ILE A 96 3.95 30.35 -16.57
N ASP A 97 4.70 29.37 -17.07
CA ASP A 97 5.66 29.51 -18.18
C ASP A 97 5.23 28.61 -19.37
N PRO A 98 4.34 29.08 -20.26
CA PRO A 98 3.77 28.29 -21.37
C PRO A 98 4.73 28.02 -22.53
#